data_AF-A0A8H5BTV5-F1
#
_entry.id   AF-A0A8H5BTV5-F1
#
_cell.length_a   1.000
_cell.length_b   1.000
_cell.length_c   1.000
_cell.angle_alpha   90.00
_cell.angle_beta   90.00
_cell.angle_gamma   90.00
#
_symmetry.space_group_name_H-M   'P 1'
#
loop_
_entity.id
_entity.type
_entity.pdbx_description
1 polymer ?
#
loop_
_entity_poly.entity_id
_entity_poly.type
_entity_poly.pdbx_seq_one_letter_code
_entity_poly.pdbx_strand_id
1 'polypeptide(L)'
;MPPTKKEKPLHSLFAGATAGAIEAFVTYPTEFVKTRSQFGGKREGPIAIIRETLKTKGITGLYSGCSALVVGNSLKAGVRFVSYDYFKSKLADAEGKVSAPRSLVAGLGAGMTEAIFAVTPSETIKTKLIDDAKRPNPQYRGLIHGTVSIVQQEGISGVYRGLFPVMMRQGANSAVRFTTYATLKQFVQGTTRPGQPLPSAITFGIGGIAGLVTVYTTMPLDVIKTRMQALDARTQYRNSFHCAYRIFTEEGIRRFWTGTTPRLARLVLSGGIVFTVYENIIKAIGGREEAAAA
;
A
#
# COMPACT_ATOMS: atom_id res chain seq x y z
N MET A 1 -30.18 4.77 21.42
CA MET A 1 -28.95 3.94 21.28
C MET A 1 -28.21 4.00 22.60
N PRO A 2 -28.00 2.89 23.32
CA PRO A 2 -27.14 2.88 24.49
C PRO A 2 -25.70 3.24 24.05
N PRO A 3 -24.93 3.93 24.90
CA PRO A 3 -23.57 4.34 24.56
C PRO A 3 -22.70 3.09 24.41
N THR A 4 -22.10 2.92 23.24
CA THR A 4 -21.04 1.94 23.01
C THR A 4 -19.92 2.20 24.01
N LYS A 5 -19.72 1.29 24.99
CA LYS A 5 -18.61 1.32 25.94
C LYS A 5 -17.31 1.54 25.14
N LYS A 6 -16.55 2.61 25.47
CA LYS A 6 -15.27 2.92 24.83
C LYS A 6 -14.29 1.77 25.09
N GLU A 7 -13.86 1.09 24.04
CA GLU A 7 -12.81 0.08 24.12
C GLU A 7 -11.54 0.69 24.76
N LYS A 8 -10.85 -0.09 25.61
CA LYS A 8 -9.56 0.35 26.16
C LYS A 8 -8.59 0.56 24.98
N PRO A 9 -7.95 1.75 24.83
CA PRO A 9 -7.08 2.05 23.69
C PRO A 9 -5.99 1.01 23.43
N LEU A 10 -5.48 0.37 24.50
CA LEU A 10 -4.47 -0.69 24.41
C LEU A 10 -5.00 -1.98 23.76
N HIS A 11 -6.27 -2.33 24.00
CA HIS A 11 -6.88 -3.53 23.42
C HIS A 11 -7.13 -3.33 21.92
N SER A 12 -7.64 -2.16 21.52
CA SER A 12 -7.82 -1.82 20.10
C SER A 12 -6.47 -1.71 19.37
N LEU A 13 -5.41 -1.23 20.04
CA LEU A 13 -4.06 -1.20 19.48
C LEU A 13 -3.51 -2.62 19.25
N PHE A 14 -3.62 -3.51 20.24
CA PHE A 14 -3.14 -4.88 20.12
C PHE A 14 -3.94 -5.68 19.07
N ALA A 15 -5.27 -5.55 19.09
CA ALA A 15 -6.15 -6.17 18.10
C ALA A 15 -5.86 -5.65 16.69
N GLY A 16 -5.70 -4.35 16.52
CA GLY A 16 -5.34 -3.73 15.24
C GLY A 16 -3.97 -4.16 14.73
N ALA A 17 -2.95 -4.21 15.60
CA ALA A 17 -1.60 -4.64 15.24
C ALA A 17 -1.58 -6.11 14.80
N THR A 18 -2.26 -6.98 15.54
CA THR A 18 -2.32 -8.42 15.25
C THR A 18 -3.13 -8.69 13.98
N ALA A 19 -4.28 -8.03 13.82
CA ALA A 19 -5.09 -8.12 12.60
C ALA A 19 -4.31 -7.64 11.37
N GLY A 20 -3.56 -6.54 11.50
CA GLY A 20 -2.68 -6.05 10.44
C GLY A 20 -1.53 -7.00 10.10
N ALA A 21 -0.94 -7.66 11.10
CA ALA A 21 0.12 -8.64 10.87
C ALA A 21 -0.41 -9.90 10.14
N ILE A 22 -1.56 -10.42 10.57
CA ILE A 22 -2.21 -11.58 9.92
C ILE A 22 -2.65 -11.22 8.50
N GLU A 23 -3.27 -10.06 8.29
CA GLU A 23 -3.62 -9.59 6.95
C GLU A 23 -2.38 -9.46 6.07
N ALA A 24 -1.31 -8.84 6.56
CA ALA A 24 -0.09 -8.66 5.79
C ALA A 24 0.50 -10.01 5.38
N PHE A 25 0.51 -11.00 6.28
CA PHE A 25 0.99 -12.35 6.01
C PHE A 25 0.11 -13.07 4.98
N VAL A 26 -1.20 -13.14 5.20
CA VAL A 26 -2.14 -13.86 4.31
C VAL A 26 -2.19 -13.22 2.92
N THR A 27 -2.12 -11.90 2.84
CA THR A 27 -2.16 -11.18 1.56
C THR A 27 -0.80 -11.08 0.88
N TYR A 28 0.30 -11.41 1.56
CA TYR A 28 1.65 -11.24 1.00
C TYR A 28 1.86 -11.93 -0.36
N PRO A 29 1.41 -13.18 -0.59
CA PRO A 29 1.57 -13.83 -1.88
C PRO A 29 0.97 -13.03 -3.04
N THR A 30 -0.14 -12.32 -2.80
CA THR A 30 -0.74 -11.45 -3.83
C THR A 30 0.14 -10.23 -4.13
N GLU A 31 0.79 -9.66 -3.12
CA GLU A 31 1.76 -8.57 -3.29
C GLU A 31 3.00 -9.06 -4.07
N PHE A 32 3.53 -10.23 -3.72
CA PHE A 32 4.65 -10.85 -4.44
C PHE A 32 4.33 -11.06 -5.92
N VAL A 33 3.16 -11.66 -6.22
CA VAL A 33 2.72 -11.91 -7.60
C VAL A 33 2.51 -10.61 -8.36
N LYS A 34 1.93 -9.58 -7.72
CA LYS A 34 1.82 -8.24 -8.30
C LYS A 34 3.20 -7.71 -8.68
N THR A 35 4.12 -7.60 -7.73
CA THR A 35 5.45 -7.03 -7.97
C THR A 35 6.21 -7.80 -9.05
N ARG A 36 6.20 -9.14 -9.00
CA ARG A 36 6.86 -9.97 -10.01
C ARG A 36 6.26 -9.78 -11.41
N SER A 37 4.93 -9.71 -11.52
CA SER A 37 4.25 -9.50 -12.81
C SER A 37 4.56 -8.13 -13.45
N GLN A 38 4.97 -7.16 -12.63
CA GLN A 38 5.30 -5.80 -13.05
C GLN A 38 6.75 -5.65 -13.52
N PHE A 39 7.62 -6.64 -13.32
CA PHE A 39 8.99 -6.62 -13.86
C PHE A 39 9.04 -6.78 -15.38
N GLY A 40 10.23 -6.51 -15.94
CA GLY A 40 10.55 -6.64 -17.37
C GLY A 40 10.48 -8.05 -17.89
N GLY A 41 10.32 -8.15 -19.21
CA GLY A 41 10.28 -9.41 -19.94
C GLY A 41 8.88 -9.96 -20.17
N LYS A 42 8.81 -11.27 -20.39
CA LYS A 42 7.60 -11.98 -20.82
C LYS A 42 6.45 -11.77 -19.83
N ARG A 43 5.26 -11.52 -20.35
CA ARG A 43 4.06 -11.38 -19.54
C ARG A 43 3.66 -12.73 -18.96
N GLU A 44 3.82 -12.88 -17.64
CA GLU A 44 3.40 -14.06 -16.90
C GLU A 44 2.03 -13.84 -16.26
N GLY A 45 1.17 -14.86 -16.30
CA GLY A 45 -0.08 -14.85 -15.57
C GLY A 45 0.13 -15.02 -14.06
N PRO A 46 -0.75 -14.49 -13.19
CA PRO A 46 -0.63 -14.63 -11.74
C PRO A 46 -0.46 -16.08 -11.27
N ILE A 47 -1.21 -17.02 -11.85
CA ILE A 47 -1.16 -18.45 -11.51
C ILE A 47 0.17 -19.07 -11.96
N ALA A 48 0.69 -18.67 -13.12
CA ALA A 48 1.97 -19.15 -13.62
C ALA A 48 3.10 -18.74 -12.68
N ILE A 49 3.12 -17.48 -12.23
CA ILE A 49 4.08 -16.97 -11.24
C ILE A 49 4.06 -17.80 -9.97
N ILE A 50 2.87 -18.09 -9.42
CA ILE A 50 2.73 -18.89 -8.20
C ILE A 50 3.27 -20.30 -8.43
N ARG A 51 2.79 -20.99 -9.48
CA ARG A 51 3.19 -22.36 -9.78
C ARG A 51 4.70 -22.49 -9.98
N GLU A 52 5.30 -21.57 -10.72
CA GLU A 52 6.74 -21.58 -10.97
C GLU A 52 7.54 -21.29 -9.70
N THR A 53 7.11 -20.32 -8.90
CA THR A 53 7.79 -20.00 -7.63
C THR A 53 7.72 -21.16 -6.66
N LEU A 54 6.56 -21.82 -6.53
CA LEU A 54 6.40 -23.01 -5.70
C LEU A 54 7.29 -24.17 -6.19
N LYS A 55 7.39 -24.38 -7.50
CA LYS A 55 8.23 -25.43 -8.08
C LYS A 55 9.73 -25.18 -7.87
N THR A 56 10.18 -23.93 -7.91
CA THR A 56 11.61 -23.58 -7.92
C THR A 56 12.15 -23.23 -6.52
N LYS A 57 11.36 -22.53 -5.71
CA LYS A 57 11.78 -21.96 -4.41
C LYS A 57 10.87 -22.36 -3.25
N GLY A 58 9.85 -23.18 -3.50
CA GLY A 58 8.88 -23.59 -2.48
C GLY A 58 8.02 -22.44 -1.96
N ILE A 59 7.37 -22.67 -0.81
CA ILE A 59 6.45 -21.70 -0.19
C ILE A 59 7.21 -20.46 0.30
N THR A 60 8.42 -20.64 0.84
CA THR A 60 9.25 -19.53 1.35
C THR A 60 9.61 -18.53 0.26
N GLY A 61 9.71 -18.98 -1.00
CA GLY A 61 9.92 -18.12 -2.16
C GLY A 61 8.83 -17.05 -2.34
N LEU A 62 7.56 -17.38 -2.06
CA LEU A 62 6.44 -16.43 -2.14
C LEU A 62 6.51 -15.33 -1.09
N TYR A 63 7.29 -15.52 -0.02
CA TYR A 63 7.49 -14.58 1.07
C TYR A 63 8.81 -13.78 0.97
N SER A 64 9.51 -13.88 -0.18
CA SER A 64 10.73 -13.12 -0.44
C SER A 64 10.46 -11.62 -0.35
N GLY A 65 11.15 -10.92 0.57
CA GLY A 65 10.95 -9.49 0.81
C GLY A 65 9.83 -9.14 1.80
N CYS A 66 9.21 -10.12 2.45
CA CYS A 66 8.12 -9.87 3.41
C CYS A 66 8.58 -9.05 4.61
N SER A 67 9.77 -9.34 5.15
CA SER A 67 10.37 -8.58 6.24
C SER A 67 10.58 -7.11 5.89
N ALA A 68 11.00 -6.80 4.65
CA ALA A 68 11.14 -5.43 4.17
C ALA A 68 9.81 -4.67 4.17
N LEU A 69 8.72 -5.34 3.79
CA LEU A 69 7.37 -4.78 3.80
C LEU A 69 6.90 -4.50 5.24
N VAL A 70 7.10 -5.46 6.15
CA VAL A 70 6.66 -5.34 7.55
C VAL A 70 7.38 -4.19 8.23
N VAL A 71 8.72 -4.16 8.17
CA VAL A 71 9.54 -3.07 8.73
C VAL A 71 9.15 -1.73 8.10
N GLY A 72 8.96 -1.70 6.79
CA GLY A 72 8.56 -0.50 6.07
C GLY A 72 7.19 0.04 6.46
N ASN A 73 6.20 -0.84 6.69
CA ASN A 73 4.87 -0.44 7.13
C ASN A 73 4.89 0.16 8.54
N SER A 74 5.68 -0.41 9.45
CA SER A 74 5.86 0.15 10.79
C SER A 74 6.51 1.53 10.75
N LEU A 75 7.57 1.70 9.95
CA LEU A 75 8.24 2.99 9.78
C LEU A 75 7.31 4.03 9.16
N LYS A 76 6.53 3.62 8.15
CA LYS A 76 5.52 4.46 7.49
C LYS A 76 4.50 5.02 8.46
N ALA A 77 3.98 4.19 9.37
CA ALA A 77 3.01 4.63 10.37
C ALA A 77 3.62 5.72 11.27
N GLY A 78 4.82 5.48 11.80
CA GLY A 78 5.53 6.44 12.66
C GLY A 78 5.79 7.77 11.96
N VAL A 79 6.40 7.74 10.76
CA VAL A 79 6.69 8.97 9.99
C VAL A 79 5.42 9.74 9.68
N ARG A 80 4.33 9.06 9.32
CA ARG A 80 3.07 9.72 9.00
C ARG A 80 2.49 10.48 10.19
N PHE A 81 2.44 9.87 11.38
CA PHE A 81 1.90 10.53 12.57
C PHE A 81 2.73 11.75 12.95
N VAL A 82 4.05 11.59 13.07
CA VAL A 82 4.97 12.70 13.39
C VAL A 82 4.86 13.82 12.37
N SER A 83 4.87 13.50 11.08
CA SER A 83 4.80 14.50 10.02
C SER A 83 3.43 15.20 10.00
N TYR A 84 2.35 14.45 10.16
CA TYR A 84 1.00 15.02 10.19
C TYR A 84 0.83 15.99 11.37
N ASP A 85 1.26 15.62 12.57
CA ASP A 85 1.17 16.48 13.75
C ASP A 85 2.07 17.73 13.62
N TYR A 86 3.25 17.58 13.04
CA TYR A 86 4.13 18.70 12.73
C TYR A 86 3.51 19.68 11.73
N PHE A 87 3.00 19.20 10.59
CA PHE A 87 2.37 20.08 9.60
C PHE A 87 1.05 20.67 10.11
N LYS A 88 0.26 19.89 10.86
CA LYS A 88 -1.01 20.33 11.43
C LYS A 88 -0.79 21.43 12.46
N SER A 89 0.20 21.30 13.35
CA SER A 89 0.51 22.32 14.36
C SER A 89 0.99 23.63 13.73
N LYS A 90 1.78 23.57 12.66
CA LYS A 90 2.20 24.77 11.90
C LYS A 90 1.10 25.44 11.08
N LEU A 91 0.04 24.69 10.73
CA LEU A 91 -1.08 25.19 9.93
C LEU A 91 -2.33 25.48 10.77
N ALA A 92 -2.24 25.32 12.09
CA ALA A 92 -3.30 25.70 13.02
C ALA A 92 -3.46 27.21 13.07
N ASP A 93 -4.71 27.66 13.19
CA ASP A 93 -5.01 29.04 13.54
C ASP A 93 -4.70 29.32 15.02
N ALA A 94 -4.85 30.59 15.44
CA ALA A 94 -4.62 31.03 16.82
C ALA A 94 -5.51 30.30 17.86
N GLU A 95 -6.56 29.61 17.41
CA GLU A 95 -7.52 28.86 18.23
C GLU A 95 -7.22 27.34 18.23
N GLY A 96 -6.16 26.90 17.55
CA GLY A 96 -5.76 25.50 17.44
C GLY A 96 -6.60 24.68 16.46
N LYS A 97 -7.47 25.32 15.67
CA LYS A 97 -8.29 24.66 14.65
C LYS A 97 -7.57 24.68 13.30
N VAL A 98 -7.84 23.66 12.49
CA VAL A 98 -7.27 23.54 11.14
C VAL A 98 -8.43 23.41 10.16
N SER A 99 -8.58 24.40 9.29
CA SER A 99 -9.60 24.38 8.24
C SER A 99 -9.40 23.19 7.29
N ALA A 100 -10.45 22.76 6.58
CA ALA A 100 -10.38 21.63 5.66
C ALA A 100 -9.27 21.78 4.59
N PRO A 101 -9.06 22.95 3.95
CA PRO A 101 -7.95 23.14 3.01
C PRO A 101 -6.57 23.00 3.66
N ARG A 102 -6.39 23.55 4.87
CA ARG A 102 -5.12 23.46 5.62
C ARG A 102 -4.83 22.02 6.06
N SER A 103 -5.87 21.28 6.45
CA SER A 103 -5.77 19.85 6.79
C SER A 103 -5.38 19.00 5.58
N LEU A 104 -5.87 19.36 4.39
CA LEU A 104 -5.47 18.72 3.14
C LEU A 104 -3.99 18.96 2.82
N VAL A 105 -3.53 20.21 2.94
CA VAL A 105 -2.11 20.57 2.75
C VAL A 105 -1.23 19.82 3.77
N ALA A 106 -1.62 19.78 5.05
CA ALA A 106 -0.92 19.01 6.07
C ALA A 106 -0.86 17.51 5.73
N GLY A 107 -1.98 16.94 5.25
CA GLY A 107 -2.05 15.55 4.81
C GLY A 107 -1.16 15.24 3.60
N LEU A 108 -1.11 16.15 2.62
CA LEU A 108 -0.24 16.02 1.44
C LEU A 108 1.24 16.14 1.83
N GLY A 109 1.60 17.13 2.65
CA GLY A 109 2.95 17.29 3.18
C GLY A 109 3.41 16.05 3.95
N ALA A 110 2.57 15.57 4.88
CA ALA A 110 2.84 14.33 5.61
C ALA A 110 2.99 13.13 4.67
N GLY A 111 2.16 13.03 3.62
CA GLY A 111 2.26 12.00 2.61
C GLY A 111 3.56 12.04 1.80
N MET A 112 4.08 13.23 1.48
CA MET A 112 5.38 13.35 0.79
C MET A 112 6.55 13.00 1.71
N THR A 113 6.52 13.44 2.98
CA THR A 113 7.54 13.07 3.97
C THR A 113 7.54 11.56 4.21
N GLU A 114 6.36 10.94 4.33
CA GLU A 114 6.19 9.49 4.38
C GLU A 114 6.79 8.81 3.15
N ALA A 115 6.55 9.37 1.95
CA ALA A 115 7.11 8.85 0.70
C ALA A 115 8.64 8.76 0.75
N ILE A 116 9.27 9.87 1.15
CA ILE A 116 10.73 10.02 1.16
C ILE A 116 11.38 9.13 2.23
N PHE A 117 10.91 9.22 3.48
CA PHE A 117 11.63 8.61 4.60
C PHE A 117 11.26 7.14 4.85
N ALA A 118 10.06 6.71 4.44
CA ALA A 118 9.58 5.36 4.76
C ALA A 118 9.24 4.55 3.51
N VAL A 119 8.41 5.08 2.62
CA VAL A 119 7.84 4.28 1.53
C VAL A 119 8.89 3.93 0.48
N THR A 120 9.61 4.92 -0.05
CA THR A 120 10.62 4.68 -1.08
C THR A 120 11.70 3.70 -0.62
N PRO A 121 12.42 3.89 0.51
CA PRO A 121 13.45 2.95 0.91
C PRO A 121 12.91 1.53 1.09
N SER A 122 11.75 1.39 1.74
CA SER A 122 11.14 0.09 2.01
C SER A 122 10.65 -0.62 0.74
N GLU A 123 9.99 0.12 -0.17
CA GLU A 123 9.53 -0.44 -1.44
C GLU A 123 10.70 -0.80 -2.35
N THR A 124 11.75 0.01 -2.41
CA THR A 124 12.94 -0.27 -3.23
C THR A 124 13.66 -1.52 -2.73
N ILE A 125 13.93 -1.62 -1.43
CA ILE A 125 14.59 -2.80 -0.84
C ILE A 125 13.73 -4.06 -1.07
N LYS A 126 12.42 -3.99 -0.78
CA LYS A 126 11.49 -5.09 -1.05
C LYS A 126 11.54 -5.52 -2.51
N THR A 127 11.47 -4.56 -3.43
CA THR A 127 11.42 -4.84 -4.88
C THR A 127 12.72 -5.50 -5.36
N LYS A 128 13.88 -5.01 -4.91
CA LYS A 128 15.17 -5.62 -5.23
C LYS A 128 15.34 -7.02 -4.64
N LEU A 129 14.87 -7.26 -3.41
CA LEU A 129 14.86 -8.61 -2.82
C LEU A 129 13.96 -9.58 -3.60
N ILE A 130 12.80 -9.12 -4.08
CA ILE A 130 11.91 -9.94 -4.93
C ILE A 130 12.54 -10.21 -6.29
N ASP A 131 13.27 -9.24 -6.85
CA ASP A 131 13.95 -9.37 -8.15
C ASP A 131 15.23 -10.22 -8.09
N ASP A 132 15.88 -10.29 -6.92
CA ASP A 132 17.05 -11.16 -6.63
C ASP A 132 16.67 -12.60 -6.22
N ALA A 133 15.53 -12.78 -5.55
CA ALA A 133 14.73 -13.99 -5.76
C ALA A 133 14.40 -14.07 -7.28
N LYS A 134 13.71 -15.02 -7.92
CA LYS A 134 13.77 -15.19 -9.41
C LYS A 134 15.17 -15.51 -10.01
N ARG A 135 16.27 -14.82 -9.68
CA ARG A 135 17.61 -15.16 -10.18
C ARG A 135 17.95 -16.61 -9.77
N PRO A 136 18.63 -17.38 -10.64
CA PRO A 136 19.04 -18.76 -10.32
C PRO A 136 19.92 -18.81 -9.08
N ASN A 137 20.84 -17.84 -8.94
CA ASN A 137 21.72 -17.66 -7.80
C ASN A 137 21.42 -16.31 -7.12
N PRO A 138 20.52 -16.27 -6.12
CA PRO A 138 20.24 -15.06 -5.35
C PRO A 138 21.49 -14.56 -4.63
N GLN A 139 21.74 -13.26 -4.70
CA GLN A 139 22.86 -12.60 -4.05
C GLN A 139 22.53 -12.16 -2.62
N TYR A 140 21.25 -11.92 -2.32
CA TYR A 140 20.80 -11.40 -1.04
C TYR A 140 20.31 -12.52 -0.13
N ARG A 141 20.95 -12.64 1.04
CA ARG A 141 20.62 -13.65 2.07
C ARG A 141 19.46 -13.24 2.98
N GLY A 142 18.98 -12.00 2.87
CA GLY A 142 17.91 -11.47 3.70
C GLY A 142 17.84 -9.94 3.65
N LEU A 143 16.97 -9.36 4.49
CA LEU A 143 16.75 -7.90 4.53
C LEU A 143 18.04 -7.13 4.84
N ILE A 144 18.71 -7.46 5.95
CA ILE A 144 19.90 -6.73 6.42
C ILE A 144 21.02 -6.84 5.39
N HIS A 145 21.37 -8.06 4.96
CA HIS A 145 22.41 -8.28 3.95
C HIS A 145 22.05 -7.57 2.64
N GLY A 146 20.81 -7.69 2.16
CA GLY A 146 20.36 -7.02 0.95
C GLY A 146 20.47 -5.50 1.04
N THR A 147 20.02 -4.90 2.15
CA THR A 147 20.14 -3.45 2.37
C THR A 147 21.59 -2.99 2.41
N VAL A 148 22.45 -3.70 3.14
CA VAL A 148 23.88 -3.38 3.22
C VAL A 148 24.53 -3.50 1.84
N SER A 149 24.27 -4.59 1.11
CA SER A 149 24.79 -4.78 -0.24
C SER A 149 24.32 -3.70 -1.23
N ILE A 150 23.05 -3.29 -1.17
CA ILE A 150 22.52 -2.20 -2.02
C ILE A 150 23.25 -0.89 -1.72
N VAL A 151 23.43 -0.55 -0.45
CA VAL A 151 24.12 0.69 -0.06
C VAL A 151 25.60 0.63 -0.46
N GLN A 152 26.26 -0.52 -0.33
CA GLN A 152 27.66 -0.68 -0.74
C GLN A 152 27.86 -0.62 -2.26
N GLN A 153 26.95 -1.20 -3.05
CA GLN A 153 27.09 -1.31 -4.50
C GLN A 153 26.54 -0.09 -5.25
N GLU A 154 25.42 0.48 -4.80
CA GLU A 154 24.72 1.57 -5.49
C GLU A 154 24.69 2.89 -4.71
N GLY A 155 25.17 2.88 -3.46
CA GLY A 155 25.06 4.01 -2.55
C GLY A 155 23.61 4.30 -2.12
N ILE A 156 23.42 5.45 -1.47
CA ILE A 156 22.10 5.93 -1.06
C ILE A 156 21.16 6.11 -2.27
N SER A 157 21.73 6.46 -3.44
CA SER A 157 20.97 6.61 -4.69
C SER A 157 20.23 5.32 -5.10
N GLY A 158 20.78 4.16 -4.76
CA GLY A 158 20.16 2.86 -5.04
C GLY A 158 18.93 2.57 -4.18
N VAL A 159 18.83 3.17 -3.00
CA VAL A 159 17.68 3.04 -2.08
C VAL A 159 16.54 4.00 -2.47
N TYR A 160 16.91 5.19 -2.96
CA TYR A 160 15.96 6.24 -3.37
C TYR A 160 15.54 6.16 -4.85
N ARG A 161 15.95 5.11 -5.54
CA ARG A 161 15.58 4.90 -6.94
C ARG A 161 14.07 4.74 -7.08
N GLY A 162 13.47 5.48 -8.01
CA GLY A 162 12.02 5.49 -8.18
C GLY A 162 11.26 6.40 -7.20
N LEU A 163 11.93 7.31 -6.48
CA LEU A 163 11.26 8.28 -5.61
C LEU A 163 10.17 9.08 -6.34
N PHE A 164 10.47 9.63 -7.53
CA PHE A 164 9.51 10.40 -8.31
C PHE A 164 8.20 9.65 -8.61
N PRO A 165 8.22 8.42 -9.20
CA PRO A 165 6.99 7.69 -9.45
C PRO A 165 6.29 7.25 -8.16
N VAL A 166 7.01 7.03 -7.06
CA VAL A 166 6.40 6.77 -5.74
C VAL A 166 5.62 8.00 -5.24
N MET A 167 6.20 9.19 -5.32
CA MET A 167 5.54 10.45 -4.94
C MET A 167 4.32 10.73 -5.81
N MET A 168 4.46 10.60 -7.14
CA MET A 168 3.35 10.77 -8.08
C MET A 168 2.22 9.78 -7.78
N ARG A 169 2.55 8.52 -7.50
CA ARG A 169 1.57 7.49 -7.13
C ARG A 169 0.86 7.86 -5.83
N GLN A 170 1.56 8.37 -4.83
CA GLN A 170 0.97 8.74 -3.54
C GLN A 170 0.04 9.95 -3.66
N GLY A 171 0.44 10.96 -4.42
CA GLY A 171 -0.41 12.10 -4.77
C GLY A 171 -1.65 11.66 -5.54
N ALA A 172 -1.49 10.88 -6.61
CA ALA A 172 -2.59 10.38 -7.43
C ALA A 172 -3.54 9.48 -6.63
N ASN A 173 -3.03 8.62 -5.75
CA ASN A 173 -3.87 7.78 -4.89
C ASN A 173 -4.76 8.63 -3.99
N SER A 174 -4.20 9.67 -3.38
CA SER A 174 -4.95 10.57 -2.50
C SER A 174 -6.00 11.35 -3.29
N ALA A 175 -5.58 12.00 -4.38
CA ALA A 175 -6.47 12.82 -5.21
C ALA A 175 -7.64 11.99 -5.78
N VAL A 176 -7.36 10.88 -6.46
CA VAL A 176 -8.39 10.06 -7.10
C VAL A 176 -9.32 9.45 -6.05
N ARG A 177 -8.78 8.89 -4.97
CA ARG A 177 -9.61 8.24 -3.95
C ARG A 177 -10.57 9.24 -3.29
N PHE A 178 -10.10 10.41 -2.90
CA PHE A 178 -10.93 11.42 -2.25
C PHE A 178 -11.95 12.01 -3.23
N THR A 179 -11.54 12.39 -4.44
CA THR A 179 -12.44 12.94 -5.45
C THR A 179 -13.51 11.94 -5.83
N THR A 180 -13.14 10.69 -6.18
CA THR A 180 -14.13 9.67 -6.55
C THR A 180 -15.08 9.36 -5.38
N TYR A 181 -14.57 9.23 -4.16
CA TYR A 181 -15.43 9.01 -3.00
C TYR A 181 -16.39 10.19 -2.76
N ALA A 182 -15.89 11.43 -2.82
CA ALA A 182 -16.70 12.63 -2.61
C ALA A 182 -17.77 12.80 -3.69
N THR A 183 -17.41 12.66 -4.97
CA THR A 183 -18.35 12.76 -6.10
C THR A 183 -19.43 11.69 -6.03
N LEU A 184 -19.07 10.43 -5.79
CA LEU A 184 -20.04 9.34 -5.66
C LEU A 184 -20.95 9.55 -4.44
N LYS A 185 -20.38 9.98 -3.31
CA LYS A 185 -21.15 10.27 -2.10
C LYS A 185 -22.13 11.42 -2.33
N GLN A 186 -21.70 12.52 -2.95
CA GLN A 186 -22.54 13.66 -3.27
C GLN A 186 -23.66 13.29 -4.25
N PHE A 187 -23.35 12.50 -5.27
CA PHE A 187 -24.33 12.02 -6.23
C PHE A 187 -25.44 11.20 -5.55
N VAL A 188 -25.07 10.24 -4.70
CA VAL A 188 -26.06 9.38 -4.01
C VAL A 188 -26.81 10.14 -2.91
N GLN A 189 -26.17 11.08 -2.23
CA GLN A 189 -26.84 11.96 -1.26
C GLN A 189 -27.83 12.92 -1.93
N GLY A 190 -27.55 13.39 -3.15
CA GLY A 190 -28.47 14.22 -3.93
C GLY A 190 -29.77 13.50 -4.31
N THR A 191 -29.76 12.16 -4.35
CA THR A 191 -30.95 11.32 -4.57
C THR A 191 -31.67 10.95 -3.26
N THR A 192 -31.07 11.23 -2.09
CA THR A 192 -31.61 10.88 -0.77
C THR A 192 -32.17 12.13 -0.08
N ARG A 193 -33.17 11.98 0.82
CA ARG A 193 -33.74 13.10 1.58
C ARG A 193 -32.65 13.87 2.35
N PRO A 194 -32.66 15.22 2.34
CA PRO A 194 -31.67 16.02 3.06
C PRO A 194 -31.62 15.63 4.55
N GLY A 195 -30.43 15.34 5.06
CA GLY A 195 -30.18 15.12 6.50
C GLY A 195 -30.14 13.67 6.98
N GLN A 196 -30.42 12.66 6.15
CA GLN A 196 -30.20 11.27 6.56
C GLN A 196 -28.77 10.77 6.24
N PRO A 197 -28.10 10.08 7.19
CA PRO A 197 -26.84 9.43 6.91
C PRO A 197 -27.06 8.29 5.89
N LEU A 198 -26.13 8.14 4.95
CA LEU A 198 -26.19 7.05 3.97
C LEU A 198 -26.14 5.68 4.69
N PRO A 199 -26.96 4.71 4.29
CA PRO A 199 -26.84 3.34 4.77
C PRO A 199 -25.40 2.82 4.64
N SER A 200 -24.94 2.06 5.63
CA SER A 200 -23.58 1.50 5.68
C SER A 200 -23.25 0.69 4.42
N ALA A 201 -24.23 -0.05 3.86
CA ALA A 201 -24.06 -0.82 2.63
C ALA A 201 -23.78 0.06 1.40
N ILE A 202 -24.47 1.20 1.28
CA ILE A 202 -24.27 2.16 0.19
C ILE A 202 -22.91 2.84 0.33
N THR A 203 -22.55 3.26 1.55
CA THR A 203 -21.24 3.85 1.85
C THR A 203 -20.10 2.86 1.55
N PHE A 204 -20.29 1.58 1.88
CA PHE A 204 -19.37 0.51 1.52
C PHE A 204 -19.23 0.34 0.01
N GLY A 205 -20.34 0.31 -0.74
CA GLY A 205 -20.33 0.24 -2.19
C GLY A 205 -19.60 1.42 -2.85
N ILE A 206 -19.85 2.64 -2.38
CA ILE A 206 -19.13 3.85 -2.82
C ILE A 206 -17.63 3.72 -2.54
N GLY A 207 -17.26 3.26 -1.35
CA GLY A 207 -15.87 3.00 -0.97
C GLY A 207 -15.20 1.96 -1.87
N GLY A 208 -15.91 0.88 -2.21
CA GLY A 208 -15.46 -0.17 -3.11
C GLY A 208 -15.19 0.34 -4.53
N ILE A 209 -16.15 1.07 -5.12
CA ILE A 209 -16.02 1.67 -6.46
C ILE A 209 -14.88 2.70 -6.47
N ALA A 210 -14.80 3.57 -5.46
CA ALA A 210 -13.70 4.52 -5.33
C ALA A 210 -12.34 3.81 -5.25
N GLY A 211 -12.27 2.67 -4.53
CA GLY A 211 -11.09 1.81 -4.49
C GLY A 211 -10.71 1.23 -5.85
N LEU A 212 -11.69 0.71 -6.60
CA LEU A 212 -11.50 0.16 -7.95
C LEU A 212 -10.96 1.22 -8.92
N VAL A 213 -11.62 2.37 -9.01
CA VAL A 213 -11.20 3.49 -9.86
C VAL A 213 -9.78 3.92 -9.50
N THR A 214 -9.49 4.07 -8.21
CA THR A 214 -8.14 4.42 -7.73
C THR A 214 -7.10 3.40 -8.18
N VAL A 215 -7.40 2.09 -8.11
CA VAL A 215 -6.48 1.05 -8.56
C VAL A 215 -6.18 1.19 -10.05
N TYR A 216 -7.21 1.29 -10.90
CA TYR A 216 -7.03 1.40 -12.35
C TYR A 216 -6.30 2.68 -12.77
N THR A 217 -6.57 3.81 -12.12
CA THR A 217 -5.91 5.09 -12.43
C THR A 217 -4.45 5.12 -11.96
N THR A 218 -4.14 4.49 -10.83
CA THR A 218 -2.77 4.51 -10.27
C THR A 218 -1.89 3.36 -10.74
N MET A 219 -2.44 2.40 -11.50
CA MET A 219 -1.73 1.24 -12.01
C MET A 219 -0.51 1.57 -12.89
N PRO A 220 -0.60 2.51 -13.85
CA PRO A 220 0.56 2.90 -14.66
C PRO A 220 1.74 3.38 -13.81
N LEU A 221 1.48 4.17 -12.76
CA LEU A 221 2.51 4.66 -11.84
C LEU A 221 3.09 3.51 -10.99
N ASP A 222 2.27 2.53 -10.63
CA ASP A 222 2.72 1.30 -9.97
C ASP A 222 3.65 0.46 -10.85
N VAL A 223 3.43 0.39 -12.17
CA VAL A 223 4.34 -0.33 -13.07
C VAL A 223 5.65 0.43 -13.20
N ILE A 224 5.60 1.73 -13.45
CA ILE A 224 6.80 2.57 -13.60
C ILE A 224 7.65 2.55 -12.32
N LYS A 225 7.04 2.67 -11.13
CA LYS A 225 7.78 2.61 -9.87
C LYS A 225 8.50 1.26 -9.71
N THR A 226 7.81 0.15 -9.96
CA THR A 226 8.37 -1.21 -9.78
C THR A 226 9.53 -1.44 -10.75
N ARG A 227 9.43 -0.95 -11.99
CA ARG A 227 10.52 -1.00 -12.97
C ARG A 227 11.70 -0.12 -12.59
N MET A 228 11.45 1.07 -12.06
CA MET A 228 12.49 1.97 -11.58
C MET A 228 13.19 1.44 -10.32
N GLN A 229 12.52 0.58 -9.53
CA GLN A 229 13.02 -0.03 -8.29
C GLN A 229 13.65 -1.42 -8.48
N ALA A 230 13.60 -1.99 -9.68
CA ALA A 230 14.26 -3.27 -10.00
C ALA A 230 15.80 -3.15 -9.98
N LEU A 231 16.50 -4.27 -9.90
CA LEU A 231 17.97 -4.29 -9.79
C LEU A 231 18.65 -3.65 -11.00
N ASP A 232 18.21 -4.05 -12.19
CA ASP A 232 18.82 -3.62 -13.45
C ASP A 232 18.24 -2.29 -13.98
N ALA A 233 17.46 -1.59 -13.15
CA ALA A 233 16.82 -0.34 -13.54
C ALA A 233 17.82 0.74 -13.95
N ARG A 234 19.04 0.74 -13.37
CA ARG A 234 20.11 1.73 -13.64
C ARG A 234 20.65 1.66 -15.06
N THR A 235 20.79 0.45 -15.58
CA THR A 235 21.31 0.21 -16.92
C THR A 235 20.20 0.34 -17.96
N GLN A 236 18.96 0.03 -17.60
CA GLN A 236 17.83 0.02 -18.54
C GLN A 236 17.12 1.38 -18.71
N TYR A 237 17.10 2.23 -17.67
CA TYR A 237 16.30 3.45 -17.66
C TYR A 237 17.07 4.66 -17.12
N ARG A 238 17.09 5.74 -17.92
CA ARG A 238 17.67 7.04 -17.53
C ARG A 238 16.81 7.78 -16.50
N ASN A 239 15.50 7.77 -16.68
CA ASN A 239 14.52 8.40 -15.78
C ASN A 239 13.14 7.72 -15.91
N SER A 240 12.20 8.14 -15.06
CA SER A 240 10.84 7.56 -15.02
C SER A 240 10.04 7.78 -16.30
N PHE A 241 10.26 8.91 -17.00
CA PHE A 241 9.60 9.19 -18.28
C PHE A 241 10.14 8.30 -19.40
N HIS A 242 11.45 8.08 -19.43
CA HIS A 242 12.10 7.14 -20.34
C HIS A 242 11.64 5.71 -20.08
N CYS A 243 11.45 5.33 -18.81
CA CYS A 243 10.84 4.05 -18.45
C CYS A 243 9.41 3.94 -19.01
N ALA A 244 8.57 4.96 -18.81
CA ALA A 244 7.21 4.98 -19.36
C ALA A 244 7.20 4.91 -20.90
N TYR A 245 8.08 5.68 -21.57
CA TYR A 245 8.22 5.68 -23.01
C TYR A 245 8.59 4.29 -23.54
N ARG A 246 9.63 3.66 -22.98
CA ARG A 246 10.05 2.30 -23.36
C ARG A 246 8.95 1.26 -23.14
N ILE A 247 8.22 1.32 -22.02
CA ILE A 247 7.09 0.42 -21.78
C ILE A 247 6.02 0.61 -22.87
N PHE A 248 5.72 1.86 -23.24
CA PHE A 248 4.71 2.16 -24.24
C PHE A 248 5.11 1.67 -25.64
N THR A 249 6.36 1.90 -26.05
CA THR A 249 6.84 1.57 -27.41
C THR A 249 7.23 0.10 -27.57
N GLU A 250 7.85 -0.52 -26.57
CA GLU A 250 8.40 -1.88 -26.67
C GLU A 250 7.42 -2.96 -26.17
N GLU A 251 6.64 -2.68 -25.12
CA GLU A 251 5.76 -3.66 -24.47
C GLU A 251 4.26 -3.40 -24.70
N GLY A 252 3.92 -2.20 -25.19
CA GLY A 252 2.57 -1.76 -25.50
C GLY A 252 1.77 -1.25 -24.30
N ILE A 253 0.69 -0.51 -24.59
CA ILE A 253 -0.13 0.20 -23.60
C ILE A 253 -0.74 -0.72 -22.52
N ARG A 254 -1.07 -1.98 -22.86
CA ARG A 254 -1.67 -2.93 -21.91
C ARG A 254 -0.72 -3.30 -20.77
N ARG A 255 0.59 -3.07 -20.93
CA ARG A 255 1.58 -3.43 -19.92
C ARG A 255 1.44 -2.61 -18.63
N PHE A 256 0.98 -1.37 -18.72
CA PHE A 256 0.74 -0.49 -17.57
C PHE A 256 -0.30 -0.99 -16.57
N TRP A 257 -1.15 -1.93 -16.96
CA TRP A 257 -2.15 -2.56 -16.06
C TRP A 257 -1.75 -3.96 -15.62
N THR A 258 -0.50 -4.37 -15.84
CA THR A 258 -0.02 -5.65 -15.30
C THR A 258 0.04 -5.58 -13.77
N GLY A 259 -0.45 -6.63 -13.11
CA GLY A 259 -0.57 -6.69 -11.66
C GLY A 259 -1.89 -6.11 -11.13
N THR A 260 -2.83 -5.69 -11.99
CA THR A 260 -4.16 -5.23 -11.55
C THR A 260 -4.91 -6.34 -10.82
N THR A 261 -4.99 -7.54 -11.39
CA THR A 261 -5.68 -8.69 -10.77
C THR A 261 -5.17 -9.01 -9.36
N PRO A 262 -3.86 -9.25 -9.13
CA PRO A 262 -3.37 -9.51 -7.78
C PRO A 262 -3.56 -8.31 -6.83
N ARG A 263 -3.47 -7.06 -7.32
CA ARG A 263 -3.75 -5.87 -6.50
C ARG A 263 -5.22 -5.79 -6.08
N LEU A 264 -6.16 -6.11 -6.97
CA LEU A 264 -7.58 -6.14 -6.67
C LEU A 264 -7.93 -7.28 -5.71
N ALA A 265 -7.37 -8.47 -5.93
CA ALA A 265 -7.52 -9.59 -4.99
C ALA A 265 -7.05 -9.19 -3.59
N ARG A 266 -5.89 -8.55 -3.48
CA ARG A 266 -5.39 -8.02 -2.20
C ARG A 266 -6.37 -7.04 -1.56
N LEU A 267 -6.92 -6.10 -2.33
CA LEU A 267 -7.86 -5.11 -1.82
C LEU A 267 -9.11 -5.76 -1.20
N VAL A 268 -9.68 -6.77 -1.88
CA VAL A 268 -10.87 -7.50 -1.40
C VAL A 268 -10.53 -8.33 -0.16
N LEU A 269 -9.42 -9.08 -0.19
CA LEU A 269 -8.99 -9.93 0.92
C LEU A 269 -8.63 -9.10 2.17
N SER A 270 -7.87 -8.03 1.98
CA SER A 270 -7.44 -7.14 3.06
C SER A 270 -8.63 -6.58 3.84
N GLY A 271 -9.66 -6.12 3.12
CA GLY A 271 -10.90 -5.65 3.74
C GLY A 271 -11.55 -6.72 4.62
N GLY A 272 -11.82 -7.91 4.08
CA GLY A 272 -12.47 -8.99 4.83
C GLY A 272 -11.66 -9.50 6.02
N ILE A 273 -10.35 -9.69 5.84
CA ILE A 273 -9.46 -10.25 6.87
C ILE A 273 -9.30 -9.29 8.04
N VAL A 274 -9.03 -8.00 7.79
CA VAL A 274 -8.81 -7.04 8.87
C VAL A 274 -10.04 -6.96 9.77
N PHE A 275 -11.24 -6.84 9.20
CA PHE A 275 -12.46 -6.76 10.00
C PHE A 275 -12.73 -8.05 10.78
N THR A 276 -12.65 -9.21 10.12
CA THR A 276 -12.92 -10.50 10.77
C THR A 276 -11.93 -10.79 11.90
N VAL A 277 -10.64 -10.56 11.65
CA VAL A 277 -9.59 -10.81 12.64
C VAL A 277 -9.66 -9.78 13.78
N TYR A 278 -9.90 -8.50 13.47
CA TYR A 278 -10.09 -7.47 14.51
C TYR A 278 -11.25 -7.83 15.45
N GLU A 279 -12.42 -8.18 14.90
CA GLU A 279 -13.59 -8.55 15.70
C GLU A 279 -13.35 -9.78 16.58
N ASN A 280 -12.71 -10.81 16.04
CA ASN A 280 -12.43 -12.03 16.79
C ASN A 280 -11.41 -11.79 17.91
N ILE A 281 -10.40 -10.94 17.69
CA ILE A 281 -9.42 -10.61 18.73
C ILE A 281 -10.04 -9.75 19.83
N ILE A 282 -10.87 -8.76 19.49
CA ILE A 282 -11.58 -7.96 20.49
C ILE A 282 -12.54 -8.81 21.32
N LYS A 283 -13.24 -9.76 20.69
CA LYS A 283 -14.09 -10.74 21.40
C LYS A 283 -13.25 -11.60 22.35
N ALA A 284 -12.11 -12.14 21.89
CA ALA A 284 -11.23 -12.98 22.69
C ALA A 284 -10.57 -12.24 23.87
N ILE A 285 -10.27 -10.95 23.73
CA ILE A 285 -9.68 -10.11 24.78
C ILE A 285 -10.74 -9.58 25.77
N GLY A 286 -12.02 -9.92 25.57
CA GLY A 286 -13.11 -9.48 26.45
C GLY A 286 -13.47 -8.00 26.29
N GLY A 287 -13.15 -7.38 25.14
CA GLY A 287 -13.46 -5.96 24.86
C GLY A 287 -14.96 -5.69 24.65
N ARG A 288 -15.72 -6.73 24.33
CA ARG A 288 -17.17 -6.76 24.49
C ARG A 288 -17.47 -7.82 25.55
N GLU A 289 -17.66 -7.39 26.80
CA GLU A 289 -18.47 -8.19 27.72
C GLU A 289 -19.82 -8.40 27.03
N GLU A 290 -20.07 -9.64 26.63
CA GLU A 290 -21.39 -10.08 26.21
C GLU A 290 -22.38 -9.65 27.28
N ALA A 291 -23.43 -8.93 26.86
CA ALA A 291 -24.64 -8.82 27.64
C ALA A 291 -25.28 -10.22 27.68
N ALA A 292 -24.76 -11.08 28.54
CA ALA A 292 -25.26 -12.39 28.84
C ALA A 292 -25.15 -12.61 30.35
N ALA A 293 -26.00 -11.91 31.11
CA ALA A 293 -26.64 -12.38 32.35
C ALA A 293 -27.47 -11.25 32.99
N ALA A 294 -28.73 -11.58 33.27
CA ALA A 294 -29.79 -10.83 33.97
C ALA A 294 -30.58 -9.81 33.14
#